data_AF-A0A6L3F8U2-F1
#
_entry.id   AF-A0A6L3F8U2-F1
#
_cell.length_a   1.000
_cell.length_b   1.000
_cell.length_c   1.000
_cell.angle_alpha   90.00
_cell.angle_beta   90.00
_cell.angle_gamma   90.00
#
_symmetry.space_group_name_H-M   'P 1'
#
loop_
_entity.id
_entity.type
_entity.pdbx_description
1 polymer ?
#
loop_
_entity_poly.entity_id
_entity_poly.type
_entity_poly.pdbx_seq_one_letter_code
_entity_poly.pdbx_strand_id
1 'polypeptide(L)'
;MEKELPTTTDFFCTDVSTDLDEPQIGTAVFAKTWFILEVRGAWRPKAPADNDLPPRVQDWLNAQVGAVENGRIQFIRRNKVTESLAFYIADGSEQNSRLYRFALDSYEALLEVDVTAVLA
;
A
#
# COMPACT_ATOMS: atom_id res chain seq x y z
N MET A 1 -39.91 2.56 22.52
CA MET A 1 -40.33 2.93 21.15
C MET A 1 -39.51 2.08 20.21
N GLU A 2 -40.05 0.94 19.79
CA GLU A 2 -39.44 0.15 18.71
C GLU A 2 -39.67 0.90 17.41
N LYS A 3 -38.57 1.22 16.71
CA LYS A 3 -38.62 1.91 15.42
C LYS A 3 -38.66 0.82 14.35
N GLU A 4 -39.78 0.69 13.65
CA GLU A 4 -39.92 -0.21 12.51
C GLU A 4 -38.86 0.11 11.44
N LEU A 5 -38.17 -0.92 10.95
CA LEU A 5 -37.17 -0.77 9.90
C LEU A 5 -37.86 -0.64 8.53
N PRO A 6 -37.47 0.35 7.69
CA PRO A 6 -38.11 0.60 6.41
C PRO A 6 -37.88 -0.56 5.42
N THR A 7 -38.92 -0.89 4.64
CA THR A 7 -39.00 -2.07 3.75
C THR A 7 -38.52 -1.81 2.31
N THR A 8 -37.96 -0.63 2.03
CA THR A 8 -37.46 -0.23 0.70
C THR A 8 -35.93 -0.15 0.72
N THR A 9 -35.28 -0.59 -0.36
CA THR A 9 -33.82 -0.68 -0.55
C THR A 9 -33.05 0.66 -0.51
N ASP A 10 -33.71 1.78 -0.17
CA ASP A 10 -33.11 3.11 0.00
C ASP A 10 -32.59 3.34 1.44
N PHE A 11 -32.10 2.27 2.08
CA PHE A 11 -31.62 2.30 3.46
C PHE A 11 -30.17 1.81 3.51
N PHE A 12 -29.24 2.70 3.88
CA PHE A 12 -27.86 2.33 4.15
C PHE A 12 -27.63 2.24 5.65
N CYS A 13 -27.04 1.13 6.10
CA CYS A 13 -26.64 0.96 7.50
C CYS A 13 -25.71 2.11 7.97
N THR A 14 -24.90 2.67 7.06
CA THR A 14 -24.01 3.80 7.33
C THR A 14 -24.78 5.04 7.79
N ASP A 15 -25.94 5.34 7.19
CA ASP A 15 -26.72 6.54 7.52
C ASP A 15 -27.26 6.45 8.95
N VAL A 16 -27.75 5.26 9.36
CA VAL A 16 -28.23 5.05 10.73
C VAL A 16 -27.10 5.08 11.75
N SER A 17 -25.95 4.48 11.44
CA SER A 17 -24.78 4.59 12.33
C SER A 17 -24.33 6.04 12.49
N THR A 18 -24.37 6.85 11.42
CA THR A 18 -24.06 8.28 11.48
C THR A 18 -25.08 9.05 12.32
N ASP A 19 -26.39 8.81 12.13
CA ASP A 19 -27.45 9.44 12.94
C ASP A 19 -27.36 9.11 14.44
N LEU A 20 -26.78 7.97 14.77
CA LEU A 20 -26.55 7.50 16.15
C LEU A 20 -25.18 7.89 16.71
N ASP A 21 -24.39 8.67 15.98
CA ASP A 21 -23.00 9.03 16.34
C ASP A 21 -22.12 7.80 16.65
N GLU A 22 -22.37 6.69 15.96
CA GLU A 22 -21.57 5.48 16.12
C GLU A 22 -20.17 5.66 15.48
N PRO A 23 -19.09 5.28 16.17
CA PRO A 23 -17.74 5.35 15.61
C PRO A 23 -17.59 4.44 14.38
N GLN A 24 -17.34 5.03 13.21
CA GLN A 24 -17.05 4.30 11.97
C GLN A 24 -15.55 4.05 11.81
N ILE A 25 -14.96 3.36 12.79
CA ILE A 25 -13.52 3.10 12.82
C ILE A 25 -13.21 1.86 11.96
N GLY A 26 -12.36 2.02 10.95
CA GLY A 26 -11.87 0.91 10.15
C GLY A 26 -11.09 -0.09 11.00
N THR A 27 -11.48 -1.36 10.97
CA THR A 27 -10.80 -2.46 11.69
C THR A 27 -9.71 -3.13 10.85
N ALA A 28 -9.50 -2.69 9.61
CA ALA A 28 -8.46 -3.19 8.75
C ALA A 28 -7.07 -2.87 9.32
N VAL A 29 -6.10 -3.78 9.10
CA VAL A 29 -4.72 -3.57 9.52
C VAL A 29 -4.17 -2.29 8.90
N PHE A 30 -3.78 -1.34 9.74
CA PHE A 30 -3.19 -0.09 9.30
C PHE A 30 -1.75 -0.29 8.85
N ALA A 31 -1.42 0.28 7.69
CA ALA A 31 -0.06 0.38 7.19
C ALA A 31 0.20 1.85 6.87
N LYS A 32 1.14 2.43 7.61
CA LYS A 32 1.47 3.85 7.49
C LYS A 32 2.28 4.12 6.24
N THR A 33 3.23 3.23 5.93
CA THR A 33 4.13 3.39 4.79
C THR A 33 4.04 2.19 3.87
N TRP A 34 3.82 2.43 2.59
CA TRP A 34 3.79 1.40 1.56
C TRP A 34 4.95 1.55 0.60
N PHE A 35 5.69 0.47 0.39
CA PHE A 35 6.70 0.31 -0.65
C PHE A 35 6.10 -0.51 -1.77
N ILE A 36 5.74 0.14 -2.88
CA ILE A 36 4.97 -0.45 -3.96
C ILE A 36 5.88 -0.65 -5.16
N LEU A 37 6.21 -1.89 -5.50
CA LEU A 37 7.14 -2.21 -6.58
C LEU A 37 6.43 -2.90 -7.74
N GLU A 38 6.62 -2.38 -8.95
CA GLU A 38 6.30 -3.12 -10.17
C GLU A 38 7.21 -4.33 -10.30
N VAL A 39 6.63 -5.54 -10.25
CA VAL A 39 7.36 -6.80 -10.47
C VAL A 39 6.80 -7.47 -11.72
N ARG A 40 7.68 -7.66 -12.70
CA ARG A 40 7.38 -8.32 -13.97
C ARG A 40 7.52 -9.84 -13.87
N GLY A 41 6.87 -10.54 -14.79
CA GLY A 41 6.91 -12.00 -14.87
C GLY A 41 5.82 -12.69 -14.04
N ALA A 42 5.98 -13.99 -13.85
CA ALA A 42 5.03 -14.80 -13.09
C ALA A 42 5.19 -14.54 -11.59
N TRP A 43 4.08 -14.38 -10.88
CA TRP A 43 4.08 -14.28 -9.42
C TRP A 43 3.90 -15.66 -8.81
N ARG A 44 4.78 -16.01 -7.88
CA ARG A 44 4.62 -17.20 -7.06
C ARG A 44 3.70 -16.90 -5.87
N PRO A 45 3.16 -17.93 -5.20
CA PRO A 45 2.42 -17.73 -3.96
C PRO A 45 3.24 -16.93 -2.95
N LYS A 46 2.63 -15.95 -2.27
CA LYS A 46 3.33 -15.03 -1.35
C LYS A 46 4.48 -14.28 -2.04
N ALA A 47 4.22 -13.74 -3.23
CA ALA A 47 5.22 -13.10 -4.08
C ALA A 47 6.22 -12.16 -3.35
N PRO A 48 5.83 -11.29 -2.39
CA PRO A 48 6.82 -10.49 -1.66
C PRO A 48 7.90 -11.28 -0.91
N ALA A 49 7.66 -12.56 -0.59
CA ALA A 49 8.58 -13.47 0.08
C ALA A 49 9.14 -14.58 -0.84
N ASP A 50 8.47 -14.86 -1.97
CA ASP A 50 8.91 -15.84 -2.98
C ASP A 50 8.85 -15.20 -4.37
N ASN A 51 9.97 -14.65 -4.81
CA ASN A 51 10.11 -13.97 -6.09
C ASN A 51 11.54 -14.11 -6.63
N ASP A 52 11.74 -13.61 -7.85
CA ASP A 52 13.01 -13.63 -8.56
C ASP A 52 13.74 -12.28 -8.52
N LEU A 53 13.46 -11.42 -7.53
CA LEU A 53 14.24 -10.20 -7.33
C LEU A 53 15.68 -10.57 -6.94
N PRO A 54 16.67 -9.76 -7.33
CA PRO A 54 18.04 -9.93 -6.85
C PRO A 54 18.07 -9.91 -5.31
N PRO A 55 18.82 -10.80 -4.63
CA PRO A 55 18.82 -10.89 -3.17
C PRO A 55 19.07 -9.54 -2.47
N ARG A 56 20.02 -8.75 -2.99
CA ARG A 56 20.32 -7.39 -2.49
C ARG A 56 19.12 -6.44 -2.52
N VAL A 57 18.23 -6.58 -3.50
CA VAL A 57 17.01 -5.77 -3.62
C VAL A 57 15.98 -6.21 -2.59
N GLN A 58 15.80 -7.52 -2.42
CA GLN A 58 14.88 -8.06 -1.42
C GLN A 58 15.33 -7.67 0.00
N ASP A 59 16.63 -7.79 0.29
CA ASP A 59 17.22 -7.39 1.57
C ASP A 59 17.03 -5.90 1.83
N TRP A 60 17.25 -5.07 0.80
CA TRP A 60 17.02 -3.63 0.89
C TRP A 60 15.54 -3.33 1.19
N LEU A 61 14.59 -3.91 0.45
CA LEU A 61 13.15 -3.71 0.69
C LEU A 61 12.76 -4.09 2.11
N ASN A 62 13.23 -5.25 2.59
CA ASN A 62 12.97 -5.71 3.95
C ASN A 62 13.55 -4.75 5.00
N ALA A 63 14.76 -4.21 4.76
CA ALA A 63 15.36 -3.22 5.64
C ALA A 63 14.56 -1.91 5.68
N GLN A 64 14.10 -1.40 4.53
CA GLN A 64 13.28 -0.17 4.47
C GLN A 64 11.94 -0.35 5.18
N VAL A 65 11.31 -1.52 5.02
CA VAL A 65 10.05 -1.86 5.69
C VAL A 65 10.22 -1.95 7.20
N GLY A 66 11.34 -2.52 7.67
CA GLY A 66 11.66 -2.60 9.09
C GLY A 66 12.07 -1.26 9.71
N ALA A 67 12.51 -0.29 8.90
CA ALA A 67 12.94 1.03 9.35
C ALA A 67 11.78 2.02 9.57
N VAL A 68 10.57 1.71 9.08
CA VAL A 68 9.40 2.59 9.19
C VAL A 68 8.30 1.97 10.03
N GLU A 69 7.52 2.81 10.69
CA GLU A 69 6.35 2.38 11.46
C GLU A 69 5.31 1.72 10.55
N ASN A 70 4.90 0.49 10.87
CA ASN A 70 3.87 -0.27 10.12
C ASN A 70 4.11 -0.32 8.60
N GLY A 71 5.37 -0.51 8.19
CA GLY A 71 5.75 -0.64 6.78
C GLY A 71 5.16 -1.88 6.10
N ARG A 72 4.82 -1.75 4.81
CA ARG A 72 4.36 -2.87 3.97
C ARG A 72 4.98 -2.84 2.59
N ILE A 73 5.29 -4.03 2.06
CA ILE A 73 5.64 -4.23 0.64
C ILE A 73 4.36 -4.62 -0.10
N GLN A 74 4.12 -3.97 -1.24
CA GLN A 74 3.09 -4.37 -2.18
C GLN A 74 3.70 -4.53 -3.56
N PHE A 75 3.55 -5.70 -4.17
CA PHE A 75 3.89 -5.86 -5.58
C PHE A 75 2.70 -5.45 -6.44
N ILE A 76 2.99 -4.79 -7.56
CA ILE A 76 2.02 -4.45 -8.60
C ILE A 76 2.52 -4.96 -9.95
N ARG A 77 1.60 -5.13 -10.90
CA ARG A 77 1.94 -5.41 -12.29
C ARG A 77 1.34 -4.34 -13.19
N ARG A 78 1.97 -4.10 -14.33
CA ARG A 78 1.36 -3.34 -15.43
C ARG A 78 0.98 -4.28 -16.56
N ASN A 79 -0.16 -4.00 -17.18
CA ASN A 79 -0.64 -4.79 -18.32
C ASN A 79 0.16 -4.51 -19.60
N LYS A 80 0.84 -3.36 -19.69
CA LYS A 80 1.75 -3.02 -20.78
C LYS A 80 3.17 -2.93 -20.23
N VAL A 81 4.10 -3.61 -20.88
CA VAL A 81 5.53 -3.49 -20.57
C VAL A 81 6.01 -2.12 -21.02
N THR A 82 6.59 -1.38 -20.08
CA THR A 82 7.25 -0.08 -20.32
C THR A 82 8.76 -0.25 -20.29
N GLU A 83 9.51 0.76 -20.72
CA GLU A 83 10.98 0.71 -20.65
C GLU A 83 11.45 0.68 -19.18
N SER A 84 10.91 1.57 -18.34
CA SER A 84 11.20 1.60 -16.91
C SER A 84 10.21 0.76 -16.10
N LEU A 85 10.66 0.28 -14.94
CA LEU A 85 9.84 -0.19 -13.85
C LEU A 85 9.30 1.01 -13.05
N ALA A 86 8.20 0.81 -12.33
CA ALA A 86 7.67 1.80 -11.41
C ALA A 86 7.86 1.34 -9.96
N PHE A 87 8.36 2.25 -9.13
CA PHE A 87 8.39 2.09 -7.69
C PHE A 87 7.69 3.28 -7.05
N TYR A 88 6.93 3.03 -6.00
CA TYR A 88 6.24 4.07 -5.26
C TYR A 88 6.49 3.94 -3.77
N ILE A 89 6.55 5.08 -3.10
CA ILE A 89 6.51 5.18 -1.65
C ILE A 89 5.26 5.97 -1.30
N ALA A 90 4.34 5.35 -0.56
CA ALA A 90 3.14 6.03 -0.06
C ALA A 90 3.25 6.24 1.44
N ASP A 91 3.08 7.48 1.89
CA ASP A 91 2.83 7.86 3.28
C ASP A 91 1.31 8.03 3.45
N GLY A 92 0.71 7.12 4.20
CA GLY A 92 -0.72 7.05 4.50
C GLY A 92 -1.11 7.76 5.79
N SER A 93 -0.29 8.69 6.30
CA SER A 93 -0.67 9.50 7.45
C SER A 93 -1.92 10.35 7.17
N GLU A 94 -2.82 10.47 8.16
CA GLU A 94 -4.11 11.15 7.99
C GLU A 94 -3.97 12.64 7.65
N GLN A 95 -2.95 13.30 8.23
CA GLN A 95 -2.78 14.74 8.10
C GLN A 95 -1.91 15.16 6.91
N ASN A 96 -1.06 14.27 6.40
CA ASN A 96 -0.10 14.62 5.34
C ASN A 96 0.19 13.42 4.44
N SER A 97 -0.87 12.88 3.81
CA SER A 97 -0.71 11.76 2.90
C SER A 97 0.04 12.17 1.63
N ARG A 98 1.07 11.41 1.27
CA ARG A 98 1.97 11.69 0.14
C ARG A 98 2.20 10.42 -0.67
N LEU A 99 2.31 10.55 -1.99
CA LEU A 99 2.65 9.46 -2.88
C LEU A 99 3.79 9.89 -3.80
N TYR A 100 4.91 9.19 -3.70
CA TYR A 100 6.10 9.41 -4.51
C TYR A 100 6.20 8.32 -5.56
N ARG A 101 6.68 8.68 -6.76
CA ARG A 101 6.93 7.74 -7.85
C ARG A 101 8.36 7.87 -8.33
N PHE A 102 9.01 6.71 -8.48
CA PHE A 102 10.33 6.54 -9.08
C PHE A 102 10.18 5.71 -10.35
N ALA A 103 10.86 6.14 -11.41
CA ALA A 103 11.08 5.34 -12.60
C ALA A 103 12.45 4.68 -12.46
N LEU A 104 12.50 3.35 -12.62
CA LEU A 104 13.70 2.57 -12.40
C LEU A 104 14.06 1.82 -13.68
N ASP A 105 15.32 1.87 -14.08
CA ASP A 105 15.80 1.15 -15.28
C ASP A 105 16.10 -0.33 -14.97
N SER A 106 16.27 -0.66 -13.69
CA SER A 106 16.44 -2.03 -13.18
C SER A 106 15.89 -2.12 -11.75
N TYR A 107 15.73 -3.34 -11.22
CA TYR A 107 15.37 -3.50 -9.81
C TYR A 107 16.45 -2.92 -8.88
N GLU A 108 17.71 -2.92 -9.30
CA GLU A 108 18.81 -2.52 -8.41
C GLU A 108 19.02 -1.01 -8.31
N ALA A 109 18.40 -0.24 -9.19
CA ALA A 109 18.24 1.19 -9.00
C ALA A 109 17.45 1.54 -7.72
N LEU A 110 16.71 0.60 -7.13
CA LEU A 110 16.10 0.79 -5.79
C LEU A 110 17.14 1.12 -4.72
N LEU A 111 18.36 0.58 -4.82
CA LEU A 111 19.40 0.75 -3.81
C LEU A 111 19.88 2.20 -3.68
N GLU A 112 19.60 3.03 -4.69
CA GLU A 112 19.96 4.44 -4.76
C GLU A 112 18.85 5.35 -4.20
N VAL A 113 17.66 4.81 -3.91
CA VAL A 113 16.54 5.58 -3.37
C VAL A 113 16.80 5.88 -1.89
N ASP A 114 16.90 7.16 -1.55
CA ASP A 114 16.99 7.62 -0.16
C ASP A 114 15.58 7.72 0.45
N VAL A 115 15.12 6.63 1.05
CA VAL A 115 13.80 6.55 1.69
C VAL A 115 13.65 7.54 2.84
N THR A 116 14.72 7.77 3.60
CA THR A 116 14.72 8.71 4.73
C THR A 116 14.46 10.13 4.24
N ALA A 117 15.15 10.56 3.18
CA ALA A 117 14.94 11.87 2.58
C ALA A 117 13.53 12.03 1.99
N VAL A 118 12.96 10.94 1.45
CA VAL A 118 11.60 10.96 0.86
C VAL A 118 10.52 11.09 1.93
N LEU A 119 10.69 10.45 3.09
CA LEU A 119 9.70 10.41 4.17
C LEU A 119 9.86 11.52 5.21
N ALA A 120 10.94 12.30 5.14
CA ALA A 120 11.21 13.43 6.02
C ALA A 120 10.11 14.52 6.00
#